data_AF-A0A915UWS5-F1
#
_entry.id   AF-A0A915UWS5-F1
#
_cell.length_a   1.000
_cell.length_b   1.000
_cell.length_c   1.000
_cell.angle_alpha   90.00
_cell.angle_beta   90.00
_cell.angle_gamma   90.00
#
_symmetry.space_group_name_H-M   'P 1'
#
loop_
_entity.id
_entity.type
_entity.pdbx_description
1 polymer ?
#
loop_
_entity_poly.entity_id
_entity_poly.type
_entity_poly.pdbx_seq_one_letter_code
_entity_poly.pdbx_strand_id
1 'polypeptide(L)'
;MKRTVGITLALVFLAFPLWAQENQELPFPHAREVVARFLELTPEQVTQWEALLTTLRDTVAPLQEQLRNLEGQLAELLKQDNPDPAAVGALVIQVKGVKEAIGQAHRQYVNGFEGMLTGEQTAKLRLIRQAERVMPLIPAFKAVQLVR
;
A
#
# COMPACT_ATOMS: atom_id res chain seq x y z
N MET A 1 -23.71 -52.23 41.47
CA MET A 1 -24.51 -51.25 42.24
C MET A 1 -24.48 -49.91 41.52
N LYS A 2 -25.66 -49.35 41.24
CA LYS A 2 -25.93 -48.15 40.44
C LYS A 2 -25.86 -46.89 41.31
N ARG A 3 -25.21 -45.79 40.86
CA ARG A 3 -25.52 -44.35 41.10
C ARG A 3 -24.80 -43.50 40.02
N THR A 4 -25.43 -43.22 38.88
CA THR A 4 -26.10 -41.96 38.46
C THR A 4 -25.21 -40.71 38.29
N VAL A 5 -25.01 -40.36 37.00
CA VAL A 5 -25.15 -39.04 36.33
C VAL A 5 -24.32 -37.84 36.81
N GLY A 6 -23.56 -37.29 35.85
CA GLY A 6 -23.03 -35.92 35.86
C GLY A 6 -22.46 -35.56 34.48
N ILE A 7 -23.34 -35.37 33.49
CA ILE A 7 -22.98 -34.78 32.18
C ILE A 7 -22.71 -33.29 32.41
N THR A 8 -21.53 -32.79 32.03
CA THR A 8 -21.43 -31.44 31.50
C THR A 8 -20.34 -31.38 30.43
N LEU A 9 -20.83 -31.21 29.21
CA LEU A 9 -20.15 -31.08 27.95
C LEU A 9 -19.52 -29.67 27.89
N ALA A 10 -18.23 -29.53 28.14
CA ALA A 10 -17.50 -28.29 27.84
C ALA A 10 -17.07 -28.31 26.36
N LEU A 11 -18.07 -28.19 25.46
CA LEU A 11 -17.85 -27.70 24.10
C LEU A 11 -17.42 -26.24 24.21
N VAL A 12 -16.12 -26.02 24.41
CA VAL A 12 -15.52 -24.71 24.17
C VAL A 12 -15.56 -24.50 22.67
N PHE A 13 -16.64 -23.84 22.24
CA PHE A 13 -16.68 -23.08 20.99
C PHE A 13 -15.48 -22.12 21.02
N LEU A 14 -14.36 -22.54 20.44
CA LEU A 14 -13.41 -21.61 19.84
C LEU A 14 -14.10 -21.04 18.61
N ALA A 15 -15.04 -20.14 18.85
CA ALA A 15 -15.44 -19.12 17.90
C ALA A 15 -14.20 -18.25 17.67
N PHE A 16 -13.30 -18.73 16.81
CA PHE A 16 -12.26 -17.87 16.25
C PHE A 16 -12.98 -16.69 15.58
N PRO A 17 -12.57 -15.45 15.84
CA PRO A 17 -13.14 -14.32 15.13
C PRO A 17 -12.81 -14.52 13.65
N LEU A 18 -13.82 -14.77 12.83
CA LEU A 18 -13.77 -14.69 11.36
C LEU A 18 -13.55 -13.24 10.87
N TRP A 19 -12.96 -12.40 11.73
CA TRP A 19 -12.67 -10.98 11.57
C TRP A 19 -11.15 -10.79 11.63
N ALA A 20 -10.40 -11.69 10.99
CA ALA A 20 -8.95 -11.56 10.83
C ALA A 20 -8.52 -11.75 9.37
N GLN A 21 -9.49 -11.91 8.45
CA GLN A 21 -9.23 -11.87 7.01
C GLN A 21 -9.48 -10.45 6.50
N GLU A 22 -8.89 -9.47 7.18
CA GLU A 22 -8.92 -8.07 6.78
C GLU A 22 -7.65 -7.82 5.96
N ASN A 23 -7.79 -7.80 4.63
CA ASN A 23 -6.74 -7.53 3.63
C ASN A 23 -5.50 -8.44 3.68
N GLN A 24 -5.63 -9.65 3.14
CA GLN A 24 -4.45 -10.43 2.75
C GLN A 24 -3.75 -9.72 1.58
N GLU A 25 -2.69 -8.96 1.87
CA GLU A 25 -1.88 -8.28 0.85
C GLU A 25 -1.30 -9.31 -0.12
N LEU A 26 -1.54 -9.12 -1.42
CA LEU A 26 -0.96 -9.99 -2.44
C LEU A 26 0.56 -9.76 -2.50
N PRO A 27 1.39 -10.83 -2.49
CA PRO A 27 2.83 -10.67 -2.70
C PRO A 27 3.11 -9.91 -3.99
N PHE A 28 4.08 -9.00 -3.98
CA PHE A 28 4.33 -8.08 -5.09
C PHE A 28 4.45 -8.75 -6.48
N PRO A 29 5.16 -9.89 -6.64
CA PRO A 29 5.19 -10.59 -7.94
C PRO A 29 3.79 -11.00 -8.43
N HIS A 30 2.95 -11.53 -7.55
CA HIS A 30 1.58 -11.94 -7.88
C HIS A 30 0.71 -10.72 -8.22
N ALA A 31 0.85 -9.62 -7.47
CA ALA A 31 0.14 -8.38 -7.77
C ALA A 31 0.48 -7.85 -9.17
N ARG A 32 1.76 -7.91 -9.58
CA ARG A 32 2.19 -7.51 -10.92
C ARG A 32 1.56 -8.36 -12.01
N GLU A 33 1.54 -9.69 -11.83
CA GLU A 33 0.93 -10.60 -12.79
C GLU A 33 -0.58 -10.33 -12.96
N VAL A 34 -1.29 -10.07 -11.86
CA VAL A 34 -2.73 -9.74 -11.89
C VAL A 34 -2.97 -8.46 -12.69
N VAL A 35 -2.18 -7.41 -12.43
CA VAL A 35 -2.29 -6.13 -13.17
C VAL A 35 -1.98 -6.33 -14.65
N ALA A 36 -0.89 -7.03 -14.99
CA ALA A 36 -0.50 -7.28 -16.37
C ALA A 36 -1.59 -8.06 -17.14
N ARG A 37 -2.19 -9.06 -16.50
CA ARG A 37 -3.27 -9.85 -17.07
C ARG A 37 -4.56 -9.05 -17.24
N PHE A 38 -4.96 -8.28 -16.23
CA PHE A 38 -6.18 -7.47 -16.27
C PHE A 38 -6.10 -6.36 -17.31
N LEU A 39 -4.95 -5.69 -17.39
CA LEU A 39 -4.72 -4.65 -18.40
C LEU A 39 -4.32 -5.24 -19.76
N GLU A 40 -4.18 -6.56 -19.88
CA GLU A 40 -3.74 -7.22 -21.11
C GLU A 40 -2.47 -6.57 -21.70
N LEU A 41 -1.46 -6.40 -20.85
CA LEU A 41 -0.19 -5.81 -21.27
C LEU A 41 0.54 -6.73 -22.26
N THR A 42 1.11 -6.15 -23.32
CA THR A 42 1.97 -6.90 -24.25
C THR A 42 3.31 -7.25 -23.59
N PRO A 43 4.06 -8.24 -24.12
CA PRO A 43 5.40 -8.56 -23.61
C PRO A 43 6.35 -7.35 -23.57
N GLU A 44 6.25 -6.47 -24.55
CA GLU A 44 7.04 -5.23 -24.64
C GLU A 44 6.64 -4.26 -23.53
N GLN A 45 5.35 -4.08 -23.27
CA GLN A 45 4.85 -3.25 -22.17
C GLN A 45 5.24 -3.80 -20.79
N VAL A 46 5.24 -5.13 -20.62
CA VAL A 46 5.72 -5.78 -19.39
C VAL A 46 7.20 -5.48 -19.17
N THR A 47 8.02 -5.57 -20.23
CA THR A 47 9.45 -5.24 -20.17
C THR A 47 9.67 -3.76 -19.84
N GLN A 48 8.91 -2.87 -20.47
CA GLN A 48 8.95 -1.44 -20.17
C GLN A 48 8.53 -1.16 -18.72
N TRP A 49 7.52 -1.86 -18.21
CA TRP A 49 7.08 -1.73 -16.82
C TRP A 49 8.16 -2.17 -15.83
N GLU A 50 8.88 -3.25 -16.12
CA GLU A 50 10.01 -3.71 -15.30
C GLU A 50 11.13 -2.69 -15.23
N ALA A 51 11.44 -2.03 -16.35
CA ALA A 51 12.42 -0.95 -16.38
C ALA A 51 11.96 0.27 -15.55
N LEU A 52 10.67 0.60 -15.58
CA LEU A 52 10.09 1.68 -14.76
C LEU A 52 10.15 1.34 -13.27
N LEU A 53 9.84 0.09 -12.88
CA LEU A 53 9.95 -0.36 -11.49
C LEU A 53 11.39 -0.37 -10.99
N THR A 54 12.34 -0.79 -11.83
CA THR A 54 13.77 -0.78 -11.52
C THR A 54 14.25 0.65 -11.31
N THR A 55 13.91 1.56 -12.22
CA THR A 55 14.22 2.99 -12.10
C THR A 55 13.65 3.59 -10.82
N LEU A 56 12.39 3.29 -10.49
CA LEU A 56 11.77 3.75 -9.25
C LEU A 56 12.54 3.27 -8.02
N ARG A 57 12.85 1.97 -7.97
CA ARG A 57 13.60 1.37 -6.85
C ARG A 57 14.97 2.02 -6.70
N ASP A 58 15.72 2.15 -7.79
CA ASP A 58 17.09 2.66 -7.78
C ASP A 58 17.13 4.16 -7.45
N THR A 59 16.08 4.90 -7.79
CA THR A 59 15.92 6.32 -7.41
C THR A 59 15.51 6.47 -5.94
N VAL A 60 14.57 5.66 -5.46
CA VAL A 60 13.99 5.80 -4.12
C VAL A 60 14.90 5.22 -3.04
N ALA A 61 15.62 4.13 -3.29
CA ALA A 61 16.46 3.48 -2.29
C ALA A 61 17.45 4.43 -1.57
N PRO A 62 18.29 5.23 -2.27
CA PRO A 62 19.18 6.18 -1.60
C PRO A 62 18.42 7.32 -0.90
N LEU A 63 17.29 7.77 -1.44
CA LEU A 63 16.45 8.79 -0.80
C LEU A 63 15.83 8.27 0.51
N GLN A 64 15.43 7.00 0.54
CA GLN A 64 14.91 6.34 1.74
C GLN A 64 15.98 6.27 2.84
N GLU A 65 17.23 5.97 2.46
CA GLU A 65 18.36 5.96 3.38
C GLU A 65 18.67 7.36 3.92
N GLN A 66 18.70 8.36 3.03
CA GLN A 66 18.86 9.76 3.42
C GLN A 66 17.76 10.21 4.38
N LEU A 67 16.51 9.84 4.10
CA LEU A 67 15.37 10.16 4.96
C LEU A 67 15.53 9.56 6.36
N ARG A 68 15.89 8.27 6.45
CA ARG A 68 16.13 7.60 7.74
C ARG A 68 17.24 8.28 8.54
N ASN A 69 18.32 8.68 7.88
CA ASN A 69 19.42 9.39 8.55
C ASN A 69 18.97 10.75 9.10
N LEU A 70 18.27 11.55 8.29
CA LEU A 70 17.76 12.86 8.71
C LEU A 70 16.74 12.76 9.84
N GLU A 71 15.82 11.78 9.77
CA GLU A 71 14.85 11.53 10.84
C GLU A 71 15.55 11.06 12.14
N GLY A 72 16.62 10.27 12.03
CA GLY A 72 17.46 9.89 13.16
C GLY A 72 18.18 11.07 13.82
N GLN A 73 18.76 11.98 13.02
CA GLN A 73 19.39 13.20 13.52
C GLN A 73 18.39 14.12 14.21
N LEU A 74 17.20 14.28 13.61
CA LEU A 74 16.12 15.07 14.18
C LEU A 74 15.65 14.48 15.51
N ALA A 75 15.46 13.16 15.58
CA ALA A 75 15.08 12.48 16.81
C ALA A 75 16.13 12.66 17.91
N GLU A 76 17.43 12.61 17.58
CA GLU A 76 18.50 12.80 18.56
C GLU A 76 18.58 14.25 19.06
N LEU A 77 18.42 15.22 18.16
CA LEU A 77 18.38 16.64 18.51
C LEU A 77 17.23 16.91 19.49
N LEU A 78 16.05 16.38 19.21
CA LEU A 78 14.85 16.58 20.04
C LEU A 78 14.89 15.90 21.42
N LYS A 79 15.87 15.03 21.70
CA LYS A 79 16.07 14.45 23.05
C LYS A 79 16.82 15.38 24.00
N GLN A 80 17.45 16.45 23.49
CA GLN A 80 18.19 17.39 24.30
C GLN A 80 17.24 18.23 25.17
N ASP A 81 17.69 18.68 26.33
CA ASP A 81 16.85 19.49 27.25
C ASP A 81 16.43 20.84 26.64
N ASN A 82 17.26 21.40 25.75
CA ASN A 82 16.98 22.64 25.03
C ASN A 82 17.57 22.58 23.61
N PRO A 83 16.88 21.89 22.67
CA PRO A 83 17.38 21.73 21.30
C PRO A 83 17.43 23.08 20.58
N ASP A 84 18.46 23.31 19.76
CA ASP A 84 18.54 24.50 18.92
C ASP A 84 17.37 24.53 17.90
N PRO A 85 16.45 25.51 17.99
CA PRO A 85 15.32 25.60 17.07
C PRO A 85 15.74 25.78 15.60
N ALA A 86 16.88 26.45 15.34
CA ALA A 86 17.37 26.66 13.99
C ALA A 86 17.84 25.33 13.36
N ALA A 87 18.60 24.53 14.11
CA ALA A 87 19.01 23.19 13.70
C ALA A 87 17.81 22.26 13.47
N VAL A 88 16.79 22.31 14.35
CA VAL A 88 15.53 21.55 14.17
C VAL A 88 14.84 21.96 12.87
N GLY A 89 14.67 23.25 12.64
CA GLY A 89 14.03 23.78 11.42
C GLY A 89 14.77 23.37 10.15
N ALA A 90 16.10 23.43 10.16
CA ALA A 90 16.92 23.01 9.03
C ALA A 90 16.76 21.51 8.70
N LEU A 91 16.70 20.64 9.71
CA LEU A 91 16.46 19.20 9.50
C LEU A 91 15.05 18.92 8.98
N VAL A 92 14.03 19.61 9.50
CA VAL A 92 12.64 19.46 9.02
C VAL A 92 12.51 19.84 7.55
N ILE A 93 13.15 20.93 7.11
CA ILE A 93 13.15 21.35 5.70
C ILE A 93 13.84 20.30 4.83
N GLN A 94 14.95 19.73 5.27
CA GLN A 94 15.64 18.66 4.53
C GLN A 94 14.79 17.40 4.42
N VAL A 95 14.17 16.95 5.52
CA VAL A 95 13.22 15.82 5.53
C VAL A 95 12.09 16.05 4.53
N LYS A 96 11.51 17.25 4.53
CA LYS A 96 10.47 17.63 3.57
C LYS A 96 10.97 17.51 2.13
N GLY A 97 12.15 18.05 1.82
CA GLY A 97 12.72 17.97 0.47
C GLY A 97 12.93 16.53 -0.01
N VAL A 98 13.41 15.63 0.86
CA VAL A 98 13.59 14.21 0.51
C VAL A 98 12.24 13.52 0.29
N LYS A 99 11.22 13.80 1.12
CA LYS A 99 9.85 13.27 0.93
C LYS A 99 9.25 13.74 -0.38
N GLU A 100 9.46 15.01 -0.76
CA GLU A 100 9.02 15.55 -2.05
C GLU A 100 9.71 14.87 -3.23
N ALA A 101 11.02 14.60 -3.13
CA ALA A 101 11.78 13.87 -4.15
C ALA A 101 11.30 12.42 -4.33
N ILE A 102 11.03 11.70 -3.22
CA ILE A 102 10.41 10.36 -3.28
C ILE A 102 9.04 10.43 -3.95
N GLY A 103 8.21 11.40 -3.57
CA GLY A 103 6.91 11.62 -4.20
C GLY A 103 7.01 11.93 -5.68
N GLN A 104 8.04 12.66 -6.11
CA GLN A 104 8.31 12.94 -7.52
C GLN A 104 8.69 11.67 -8.29
N ALA A 105 9.55 10.82 -7.73
CA ALA A 105 9.92 9.54 -8.35
C ALA A 105 8.68 8.64 -8.56
N HIS A 106 7.78 8.57 -7.57
CA HIS A 106 6.51 7.85 -7.71
C HIS A 106 5.61 8.44 -8.81
N ARG A 107 5.48 9.78 -8.88
CA ARG A 107 4.70 10.43 -9.95
C ARG A 107 5.30 10.13 -11.33
N GLN A 108 6.62 10.17 -11.48
CA GLN A 108 7.29 9.83 -12.73
C GLN A 108 7.05 8.38 -13.13
N TYR A 109 7.13 7.44 -12.18
CA TYR A 109 6.79 6.04 -12.40
C TYR A 109 5.34 5.88 -12.90
N VAL A 110 4.37 6.49 -12.22
CA VAL A 110 2.94 6.39 -12.61
C VAL A 110 2.71 7.01 -13.99
N ASN A 111 3.28 8.18 -14.26
CA ASN A 111 3.16 8.83 -15.57
C ASN A 111 3.80 8.00 -16.68
N GLY A 112 4.95 7.37 -16.41
CA GLY A 112 5.61 6.46 -17.36
C GLY A 112 4.78 5.21 -17.63
N PHE A 113 4.17 4.65 -16.57
CA PHE A 113 3.27 3.50 -16.68
C PHE A 113 2.02 3.85 -17.49
N GLU A 114 1.39 4.98 -17.24
CA GLU A 114 0.22 5.44 -18.03
C GLU A 114 0.60 5.74 -19.48
N GLY A 115 1.77 6.34 -19.70
CA GLY A 115 2.24 6.71 -21.03
C GLY A 115 2.51 5.53 -21.97
N MET A 116 2.72 4.33 -21.43
CA MET A 116 2.87 3.11 -22.24
C MET A 116 1.56 2.39 -22.54
N LEU A 117 0.44 2.77 -21.90
CA LEU A 117 -0.84 2.11 -22.10
C LEU A 117 -1.52 2.56 -23.39
N THR A 118 -2.24 1.65 -24.04
CA THR A 118 -3.18 2.02 -25.11
C THR A 118 -4.42 2.70 -24.54
N GLY A 119 -5.26 3.27 -25.42
CA GLY A 119 -6.53 3.87 -25.01
C GLY A 119 -7.47 2.89 -24.29
N GLU A 120 -7.53 1.64 -24.74
CA GLU A 120 -8.33 0.59 -24.10
C GLU A 120 -7.79 0.24 -22.71
N GLN A 121 -6.48 0.02 -22.60
CA GLN A 121 -5.83 -0.32 -21.34
C GLN A 121 -5.96 0.83 -20.32
N THR A 122 -5.86 2.08 -20.78
CA THR A 122 -6.12 3.27 -19.98
C THR A 122 -7.56 3.32 -19.46
N ALA A 123 -8.53 2.89 -20.26
CA ALA A 123 -9.92 2.77 -19.82
C ALA A 123 -10.10 1.68 -18.75
N LYS A 124 -9.43 0.52 -18.90
CA LYS A 124 -9.41 -0.55 -17.88
C LYS A 124 -8.80 -0.05 -16.56
N LEU A 125 -7.69 0.68 -16.60
CA LEU A 125 -7.07 1.27 -15.40
C LEU A 125 -8.02 2.28 -14.72
N ARG A 126 -8.73 3.10 -15.52
CA ARG A 126 -9.69 4.08 -15.00
C ARG A 126 -10.87 3.39 -14.29
N LEU A 127 -11.33 2.25 -14.81
CA LEU A 127 -12.37 1.45 -14.16
C LEU A 127 -11.94 1.03 -12.75
N ILE A 128 -10.71 0.54 -12.59
CA ILE A 128 -10.17 0.15 -11.27
C ILE A 128 -10.12 1.35 -10.32
N ARG A 129 -9.64 2.51 -10.78
CA ARG A 129 -9.62 3.75 -9.97
C ARG A 129 -11.01 4.22 -9.57
N GLN A 130 -11.99 4.05 -10.44
CA GLN A 130 -13.36 4.40 -10.12
C GLN A 130 -13.95 3.41 -9.10
N ALA A 131 -13.68 2.11 -9.29
CA ALA A 131 -14.08 1.04 -8.38
C ALA A 131 -13.50 1.27 -6.97
N GLU A 132 -12.21 1.62 -6.86
CA GLU A 132 -11.54 1.96 -5.60
C GLU A 132 -12.31 3.03 -4.80
N ARG A 133 -12.77 4.10 -5.48
CA ARG A 133 -13.51 5.20 -4.82
C ARG A 133 -14.89 4.78 -4.33
N VAL A 134 -15.54 3.84 -5.02
CA VAL A 134 -16.92 3.43 -4.70
C VAL A 134 -16.98 2.16 -3.84
N MET A 135 -15.89 1.39 -3.74
CA MET A 135 -15.80 0.16 -2.96
C MET A 135 -16.26 0.35 -1.50
N PRO A 136 -15.89 1.44 -0.78
CA PRO A 136 -16.37 1.68 0.58
C PRO A 136 -17.89 1.88 0.69
N LEU A 137 -18.57 2.22 -0.41
CA LEU A 137 -20.01 2.45 -0.44
C LEU A 137 -20.80 1.15 -0.66
N ILE A 138 -20.18 0.12 -1.23
CA ILE A 138 -20.85 -1.14 -1.60
C ILE A 138 -21.62 -1.78 -0.42
N PRO A 139 -21.09 -1.83 0.82
CA PRO A 139 -21.84 -2.38 1.95
C PRO A 139 -23.17 -1.66 2.21
N ALA A 140 -23.20 -0.33 2.09
CA ALA A 140 -24.43 0.46 2.28
C ALA A 140 -25.47 0.13 1.21
N PHE A 141 -25.05 0.02 -0.06
CA PHE A 141 -25.95 -0.32 -1.17
C PHE A 141 -26.48 -1.75 -1.09
N LYS A 142 -25.68 -2.69 -0.56
CA LYS A 142 -26.13 -4.05 -0.24
C LYS A 142 -27.17 -4.07 0.87
N ALA A 143 -26.98 -3.28 1.93
CA ALA A 143 -27.91 -3.20 3.05
C ALA A 143 -29.32 -2.74 2.64
N VAL A 144 -29.42 -1.87 1.63
CA VAL A 144 -30.70 -1.42 1.04
C VAL A 144 -31.11 -2.17 -0.22
N GLN A 145 -30.47 -3.31 -0.51
CA GLN A 145 -30.80 -4.22 -1.63
C GLN A 145 -30.71 -3.58 -3.04
N LEU A 146 -29.96 -2.49 -3.20
CA LEU A 146 -29.73 -1.85 -4.50
C LEU A 146 -28.63 -2.54 -5.32
N VAL A 147 -27.74 -3.27 -4.64
CA VAL A 147 -26.69 -4.10 -5.24
C VAL A 147 -26.72 -5.46 -4.53
N ARG A 148 -26.48 -6.54 -5.28
CA ARG A 148 -26.45 -7.92 -4.75
C ARG A 148 -25.01 -8.36 -4.48
#